data_AF-A0A822H3I3-F1
#
_entry.id   AF-A0A822H3I3-F1
#
_cell.length_a   1.000
_cell.length_b   1.000
_cell.length_c   1.000
_cell.angle_alpha   90.00
_cell.angle_beta   90.00
_cell.angle_gamma   90.00
#
_symmetry.space_group_name_H-M   'P 1'
#
loop_
_entity.id
_entity.type
_entity.pdbx_description
1 polymer ?
#
loop_
_entity_poly.entity_id
_entity_poly.type
_entity_poly.pdbx_seq_one_letter_code
_entity_poly.pdbx_strand_id
1 'polypeptide(L)' 'VIFEEVIAAIVSRLYDRYIKLPVGKELSEVIDGFRTTWGFSQCAGAIDGTHFAILALVDNAADYYNQKAYHSMHA' A
#
# COMPACT_ATOMS: atom_id res chain seq x y z
N VAL A 1 18.51 5.25 -8.95
CA VAL A 1 19.17 6.14 -7.97
C VAL A 1 18.19 7.20 -7.45
N ILE A 2 17.82 8.25 -8.21
CA ILE A 2 16.91 9.32 -7.69
C ILE A 2 15.54 8.79 -7.22
N PHE A 3 14.94 7.86 -7.96
CA PHE A 3 13.63 7.31 -7.61
C PHE A 3 13.62 6.61 -6.23
N GLU A 4 14.54 5.68 -6.01
CA GLU A 4 14.64 4.92 -4.76
C GLU A 4 14.95 5.83 -3.57
N GLU A 5 15.78 6.85 -3.77
CA GLU A 5 16.10 7.85 -2.75
C GLU A 5 14.87 8.68 -2.36
N VAL A 6 14.05 9.09 -3.34
CA VAL A 6 12.80 9.82 -3.09
C VAL A 6 11.79 8.94 -2.35
N ILE A 7 11.62 7.69 -2.76
CA ILE A 7 10.73 6.74 -2.06
C ILE A 7 11.21 6.52 -0.63
N ALA A 8 12.49 6.27 -0.41
CA ALA A 8 13.06 6.10 0.92
C ALA A 8 12.85 7.33 1.80
N ALA A 9 13.03 8.54 1.24
CA ALA A 9 12.79 9.79 1.96
C ALA A 9 11.31 9.94 2.34
N ILE A 10 10.38 9.65 1.42
CA ILE A 10 8.93 9.70 1.67
C ILE A 10 8.56 8.72 2.78
N VAL A 11 8.97 7.46 2.67
CA VAL A 11 8.70 6.42 3.68
C VAL A 11 9.25 6.86 5.03
N SER A 12 10.52 7.30 5.10
CA SER A 12 11.16 7.70 6.36
C SER A 12 10.46 8.86 7.08
N ARG A 13 9.75 9.74 6.35
CA ARG A 13 9.09 10.93 6.93
C ARG A 13 7.60 10.75 7.16
N LEU A 14 6.94 9.93 6.35
CA LEU A 14 5.48 9.85 6.31
C LEU A 14 4.94 8.54 6.88
N TYR A 15 5.74 7.48 6.96
CA TYR A 15 5.27 6.16 7.39
C TYR A 15 4.57 6.21 8.76
N ASP A 16 5.24 6.69 9.80
CA ASP A 16 4.69 6.74 11.16
C ASP A 16 3.45 7.65 11.29
N ARG A 17 3.30 8.61 10.38
CA ARG A 17 2.17 9.55 10.39
C ARG A 17 0.91 8.94 9.79
N TYR A 18 1.05 8.21 8.69
CA TYR A 18 -0.08 7.74 7.88
C TYR A 18 -0.35 6.24 8.01
N ILE A 19 0.67 5.43 8.32
CA ILE A 19 0.53 4.00 8.53
C ILE A 19 0.54 3.74 10.04
N LYS A 20 -0.62 3.34 10.56
CA LYS A 20 -0.77 2.94 11.96
C LYS A 20 -1.10 1.46 12.02
N LEU A 21 -0.22 0.68 12.62
CA LEU A 21 -0.47 -0.73 12.85
C LEU A 21 -1.30 -0.87 14.14
N PRO A 22 -2.40 -1.63 14.12
CA PRO A 22 -3.21 -1.84 15.31
C PRO A 22 -2.40 -2.64 16.33
N VAL A 23 -2.52 -2.27 17.61
CA VAL A 23 -1.81 -2.91 18.72
C VAL A 23 -2.73 -3.18 19.90
N GLY A 24 -2.37 -4.13 20.77
CA GLY A 24 -3.14 -4.43 21.98
C GLY A 24 -4.58 -4.82 21.68
N LYS A 25 -5.55 -4.14 22.32
CA LYS A 25 -6.98 -4.43 22.17
C LYS A 25 -7.48 -4.19 20.74
N GLU A 26 -7.00 -3.13 20.10
CA GLU A 26 -7.37 -2.79 18.72
C GLU A 26 -6.96 -3.91 17.75
N LEU A 27 -5.77 -4.49 17.93
CA LEU A 27 -5.30 -5.62 17.11
C LEU A 27 -6.25 -6.82 17.24
N SER A 28 -6.64 -7.17 18.45
CA SER A 28 -7.59 -8.27 18.69
C SER A 28 -8.94 -8.00 18.03
N GLU A 29 -9.46 -6.78 18.14
CA GLU A 29 -10.73 -6.37 17.54
C GLU A 29 -10.68 -6.45 16.01
N VAL A 30 -9.58 -6.02 15.39
CA VAL A 30 -9.38 -6.15 13.94
C VAL A 30 -9.33 -7.62 13.52
N ILE A 31 -8.56 -8.46 14.21
CA ILE A 31 -8.46 -9.89 13.91
C ILE A 31 -9.80 -10.58 14.02
N ASP A 32 -10.57 -10.31 15.08
CA ASP A 32 -11.89 -10.89 15.28
C ASP A 32 -12.88 -10.37 14.22
N GLY A 33 -12.81 -9.09 13.86
CA GLY A 33 -13.61 -8.53 12.76
C GLY A 33 -13.36 -9.22 11.43
N PHE A 34 -12.08 -9.45 11.07
CA PHE A 34 -11.74 -10.14 9.84
C PHE A 34 -12.19 -11.60 9.84
N ARG A 35 -12.01 -12.29 10.97
CA ARG A 35 -12.43 -13.68 11.14
C ARG A 35 -13.94 -13.83 11.03
N THR A 36 -14.71 -12.96 11.68
CA THR A 36 -16.17 -13.05 11.73
C THR A 36 -16.83 -12.60 10.44
N THR A 37 -16.26 -11.62 9.74
CA THR A 37 -16.84 -11.07 8.51
C THR A 37 -16.47 -11.87 7.27
N TRP A 38 -15.21 -12.30 7.14
CA TRP A 38 -14.69 -12.95 5.93
C TRP A 38 -14.09 -14.34 6.17
N GLY A 39 -14.04 -14.83 7.41
CA GLY A 39 -13.44 -16.12 7.74
C GLY A 39 -11.90 -16.10 7.83
N PHE A 40 -11.26 -14.93 7.70
CA PHE A 40 -9.80 -14.81 7.75
C PHE A 40 -9.31 -14.72 9.20
N SER A 41 -8.95 -15.86 9.77
CA SER A 41 -8.29 -15.91 11.08
C SER A 41 -6.90 -15.28 11.02
N GLN A 42 -6.52 -14.55 12.08
CA GLN A 42 -5.20 -13.91 12.23
C GLN A 42 -4.90 -12.81 11.19
N CYS A 43 -5.92 -12.22 10.57
CA CYS A 43 -5.75 -11.06 9.70
C CYS A 43 -5.81 -9.76 10.51
N ALA A 44 -4.69 -9.04 10.59
CA ALA A 44 -4.58 -7.78 11.33
C ALA A 44 -4.91 -6.53 10.49
N GLY A 45 -5.39 -6.71 9.25
CA GLY A 45 -5.64 -5.64 8.31
C GLY A 45 -5.41 -6.07 6.87
N ALA A 46 -5.83 -5.23 5.93
CA ALA A 46 -5.59 -5.42 4.51
C ALA A 46 -4.97 -4.15 3.92
N ILE A 47 -3.93 -4.32 3.10
CA ILE A 47 -3.33 -3.24 2.33
C ILE A 47 -3.73 -3.50 0.88
N ASP A 48 -4.60 -2.66 0.34
CA ASP A 48 -4.90 -2.68 -1.09
C ASP A 48 -3.77 -2.01 -1.88
N GLY A 49 -3.58 -2.45 -3.13
CA GLY A 49 -2.53 -1.96 -4.01
C GLY A 49 -2.61 -0.45 -4.18
N THR A 50 -1.69 0.27 -3.52
CA THR A 50 -1.58 1.72 -3.66
C THR A 50 -0.74 2.01 -4.88
N HIS A 51 -1.42 2.09 -6.03
CA HIS A 51 -0.81 2.49 -7.29
C HIS A 51 -0.50 3.99 -7.26
N PHE A 52 0.78 4.34 -7.22
CA PHE A 52 1.20 5.73 -7.42
C PHE A 52 1.06 6.05 -8.90
N ALA A 53 0.20 7.02 -9.22
CA ALA A 53 0.08 7.51 -10.59
C ALA A 53 1.42 8.12 -11.02
N ILE A 54 1.95 7.65 -12.15
CA ILE A 54 3.16 8.18 -12.75
C ILE A 54 2.83 8.77 -14.12
N LEU A 55 3.62 9.77 -14.53
CA LEU A 55 3.69 10.12 -15.94
C LEU A 55 4.35 8.93 -16.66
N ALA A 56 3.75 8.49 -17.77
CA ALA A 56 4.31 7.41 -18.57
C ALA A 56 5.77 7.73 -18.90
N LEU A 57 6.67 6.81 -18.57
CA LEU A 57 8.06 6.88 -19.03
C LEU A 57 8.06 6.75 -20.55
N VAL A 58 8.93 7.52 -21.23
CA VAL A 58 9.03 7.52 -22.70
C VAL A 58 9.34 6.11 -23.22
N ASP A 59 10.11 5.35 -22.45
CA ASP A 59 10.37 3.92 -22.66
C ASP A 59 9.46 3.08 -21.77
N ASN A 60 8.89 2.01 -22.32
CA ASN A 60 8.09 1.00 -21.60
C ASN A 60 6.79 1.50 -20.95
N ALA A 61 6.14 2.54 -21.49
CA ALA A 61 4.86 3.05 -21.00
C ALA A 61 3.78 1.96 -20.79
N ALA A 62 3.75 0.94 -21.66
CA ALA A 62 2.82 -0.17 -21.58
C ALA A 62 2.96 -1.00 -20.29
N ASP A 63 4.18 -1.15 -19.76
CA ASP A 63 4.46 -1.95 -18.57
C ASP A 63 3.86 -1.34 -17.29
N TYR A 64 3.54 -0.04 -17.35
CA TYR A 64 2.98 0.70 -16.23
C TYR A 64 1.49 0.98 -16.38
N TYR A 65 0.86 0.56 -17.48
CA TYR A 65 -0.57 0.80 -17.70
C TYR A 65 -1.42 -0.17 -16.88
N ASN A 66 -2.25 0.35 -15.97
CA ASN A 66 -3.07 -0.47 -15.08
C ASN A 66 -4.51 -0.65 -15.60
N GLN A 67 -5.26 -1.55 -14.94
CA GLN A 67 -6.66 -1.84 -15.26
C GLN A 67 -7.62 -0.67 -15.00
N LYS A 68 -7.16 0.38 -14.30
CA LYS A 68 -7.90 1.63 -14.06
C LYS A 68 -7.61 2.69 -15.14
N ALA A 69 -7.00 2.29 -16.26
CA ALA A 69 -6.72 3.11 -17.43
C ALA A 69 -5.75 4.28 -17.20
N TYR A 70 -4.86 4.19 -16.21
CA TYR A 70 -3.78 5.14 -15.99
C TYR A 70 -2.43 4.44 -15.79
N HIS A 71 -1.34 5.18 -15.95
CA HIS A 71 0.00 4.64 -15.69
C HIS A 71 0.33 4.72 -14.19
N SER A 72 0.75 3.59 -13.62
CA SER A 72 1.11 3.50 -12.22
C SER A 72 2.19 2.47 -11.96
N MET A 73 2.95 2.68 -10.90
CA MET A 73 3.85 1.66 -10.37
C MET A 73 3.32 1.12 -9.05
N HIS A 74 3.64 -0.15 -8.78
CA HIS A 74 3.58 -0.67 -7.42
C HIS A 74 4.67 0.02 -6.60
N ALA A 75 4.32 0.51 -5.41
CA ALA A 75 5.32 0.93 -4.43
C ALA A 75 5.84 -0.25 -3.61
#